data_AF-A0A484ZXT8-F1
#
_entry.id   AF-A0A484ZXT8-F1
#
_cell.length_a   1.000
_cell.length_b   1.000
_cell.length_c   1.000
_cell.angle_alpha   90.00
_cell.angle_beta   90.00
_cell.angle_gamma   90.00
#
_symmetry.space_group_name_H-M   'P 1'
#
loop_
_entity.id
_entity.type
_entity.pdbx_description
1 polymer ?
#
loop_
_entity_poly.entity_id
_entity_poly.type
_entity_poly.pdbx_seq_one_letter_code
_entity_poly.pdbx_strand_id
1 'polypeptide(L)'
;MGVLSGDYDAAPVASDVYERMVEAGRVKAADFRTIYTSARFPTSAFGYAYDLDPELVAKIKDAFTTYRFPPEMQETFGGADRFYAINYKDDWGVVREIASATGTAYSKNGLQQLAEKEAADAAKKKREAEAPAKQ
;
A
#
# COMPACT_ATOMS: atom_id res chain seq x y z
N MET A 1 4.16 8.18 15.74
CA MET A 1 3.39 7.48 16.80
C MET A 1 2.24 8.36 17.30
N GLY A 2 1.46 8.99 16.41
CA GLY A 2 0.54 10.09 16.76
C GLY A 2 -0.58 9.72 17.73
N VAL A 3 -1.16 8.51 17.60
CA VAL A 3 -2.20 8.04 18.53
C VAL A 3 -1.64 7.81 19.94
N LEU A 4 -0.40 7.32 20.04
CA LEU A 4 0.25 7.10 21.34
C LEU A 4 0.63 8.41 22.03
N SER A 5 1.08 9.40 21.26
CA SER A 5 1.42 10.73 21.78
C SER A 5 0.20 11.60 22.07
N GLY A 6 -1.01 11.17 21.69
CA GLY A 6 -2.23 11.95 21.83
C GLY A 6 -2.40 13.06 20.79
N ASP A 7 -1.62 13.03 19.69
CA ASP A 7 -1.77 13.97 18.57
C ASP A 7 -3.10 13.73 17.81
N TYR A 8 -3.63 12.51 17.85
CA TYR A 8 -4.91 12.11 17.26
C TYR A 8 -5.59 11.02 18.10
N ASP A 9 -6.93 10.99 18.13
CA ASP A 9 -7.70 9.99 18.88
C ASP A 9 -7.65 8.57 18.25
N ALA A 10 -7.47 8.50 16.93
CA ALA A 10 -7.44 7.25 16.18
C ALA A 10 -6.67 7.42 14.85
N ALA A 11 -6.17 6.32 14.31
CA ALA A 11 -5.53 6.28 12.98
C ALA A 11 -5.74 4.91 12.32
N PRO A 12 -5.86 4.85 10.98
CA PRO A 12 -5.74 3.60 10.24
C PRO A 12 -4.28 3.12 10.24
N VAL A 13 -4.08 1.81 10.42
CA VAL A 13 -2.76 1.17 10.36
C VAL A 13 -2.90 -0.20 9.69
N ALA A 14 -1.89 -0.61 8.93
CA ALA A 14 -1.84 -1.99 8.42
C ALA A 14 -1.69 -2.96 9.60
N SER A 15 -2.55 -3.98 9.69
CA SER A 15 -2.60 -4.86 10.86
C SER A 15 -1.30 -5.62 11.06
N ASP A 16 -0.66 -6.08 9.99
CA ASP A 16 0.63 -6.76 10.02
C ASP A 16 1.77 -5.85 10.51
N VAL A 17 1.75 -4.57 10.14
CA VAL A 17 2.70 -3.58 10.66
C VAL A 17 2.48 -3.35 12.15
N TYR A 18 1.22 -3.22 12.58
CA TYR A 18 0.90 -3.08 14.00
C TYR A 18 1.32 -4.30 14.81
N GLU A 19 1.01 -5.51 14.35
CA GLU A 19 1.42 -6.78 14.95
C GLU A 19 2.95 -6.86 15.09
N ARG A 20 3.70 -6.57 14.02
CA ARG A 20 5.17 -6.53 14.06
C ARG A 20 5.71 -5.46 15.01
N MET A 21 5.04 -4.33 15.16
CA MET A 21 5.43 -3.31 16.13
C MET A 21 5.21 -3.77 17.57
N VAL A 22 4.15 -4.53 17.84
CA VAL A 22 3.88 -5.15 19.14
C VAL A 22 4.92 -6.24 19.42
N GLU A 23 5.16 -7.15 18.48
CA GLU A 23 6.16 -8.23 18.59
C GLU A 23 7.57 -7.69 18.82
N ALA A 24 7.94 -6.62 18.11
CA ALA A 24 9.22 -5.94 18.29
C ALA A 24 9.28 -5.05 19.56
N GLY A 25 8.24 -5.03 20.39
CA GLY A 25 8.17 -4.23 21.63
C GLY A 25 8.18 -2.71 21.42
N ARG A 26 7.93 -2.24 20.20
CA ARG A 26 7.89 -0.81 19.86
C ARG A 26 6.65 -0.13 20.41
N VAL A 27 5.58 -0.91 20.60
CA VAL A 27 4.29 -0.48 21.16
C VAL A 27 3.73 -1.59 22.05
N LYS A 28 2.91 -1.25 23.05
CA LYS A 28 2.21 -2.26 23.87
C LYS A 28 0.78 -2.40 23.34
N ALA A 29 0.34 -3.64 23.11
CA ALA A 29 -1.03 -3.88 22.64
C ALA A 29 -2.08 -3.30 23.59
N ALA A 30 -1.84 -3.32 24.90
CA ALA A 30 -2.74 -2.79 25.93
C ALA A 30 -2.96 -1.27 25.85
N ASP A 31 -2.07 -0.53 25.19
CA ASP A 31 -2.19 0.92 25.04
C ASP A 31 -3.15 1.31 23.89
N PHE A 32 -3.64 0.33 23.12
CA PHE A 32 -4.52 0.56 21.97
C PHE A 32 -5.74 -0.35 21.99
N ARG A 33 -6.79 0.08 21.28
CA ARG A 33 -7.97 -0.73 20.99
C ARG A 33 -8.28 -0.69 19.50
N THR A 34 -8.37 -1.85 18.87
CA THR A 34 -8.88 -1.98 17.50
C THR A 34 -10.41 -1.78 17.51
N ILE A 35 -10.88 -0.71 16.86
CA ILE A 35 -12.31 -0.38 16.78
C ILE A 35 -12.96 -0.86 15.48
N TYR A 36 -12.17 -1.16 14.45
CA TYR A 36 -12.62 -1.64 13.15
C TYR A 36 -11.49 -2.41 12.46
N THR A 37 -11.85 -3.46 11.72
CA THR A 37 -10.93 -4.23 10.88
C THR A 37 -11.56 -4.38 9.50
N SER A 38 -10.84 -3.96 8.46
CA SER A 38 -11.32 -4.08 7.08
C SER A 38 -11.27 -5.53 6.59
N ALA A 39 -11.89 -5.79 5.44
CA ALA A 39 -11.60 -7.00 4.67
C ALA A 39 -10.10 -7.09 4.36
N ARG A 40 -9.59 -8.31 4.22
CA ARG A 40 -8.22 -8.55 3.76
C ARG A 40 -8.10 -8.14 2.29
N PHE A 41 -6.99 -7.51 1.96
CA PHE A 41 -6.58 -7.22 0.59
C PHE A 41 -5.08 -7.54 0.48
N PRO A 42 -4.56 -7.90 -0.69
CA PRO A 42 -3.15 -8.20 -0.81
C PRO A 42 -2.31 -6.93 -0.66
N THR A 43 -1.18 -7.04 0.05
CA THR A 43 -0.29 -5.91 0.34
C THR A 43 0.58 -5.57 -0.86
N SER A 44 1.26 -6.59 -1.40
CA SER A 44 2.15 -6.50 -2.55
C SER A 44 1.78 -7.55 -3.59
N ALA A 45 1.98 -7.22 -4.86
CA ALA A 45 1.66 -8.09 -5.99
C ALA A 45 2.79 -8.08 -7.02
N PHE A 46 2.92 -9.18 -7.74
CA PHE A 46 3.71 -9.24 -8.96
C PHE A 46 2.77 -9.15 -10.17
N GLY A 47 3.03 -8.18 -11.04
CA GLY A 47 2.33 -8.01 -12.31
C GLY A 47 3.26 -8.19 -13.49
N TYR A 48 2.70 -8.50 -14.64
CA TYR A 48 3.40 -8.51 -15.93
C TYR A 48 2.67 -7.58 -16.90
N ALA A 49 3.37 -7.12 -17.94
CA ALA A 49 2.80 -6.22 -18.95
C ALA A 49 1.66 -6.90 -19.71
N TYR A 50 0.59 -6.16 -20.02
CA TYR A 50 -0.61 -6.72 -20.64
C TYR A 50 -0.38 -7.23 -22.08
N ASP A 51 0.65 -6.72 -22.74
CA ASP A 51 1.03 -6.96 -24.14
C ASP A 51 2.24 -7.90 -24.29
N LEU A 52 2.61 -8.60 -23.22
CA LEU A 52 3.69 -9.58 -23.23
C LEU A 52 3.30 -10.81 -24.06
N ASP A 53 4.29 -11.43 -24.71
CA ASP A 53 4.09 -12.68 -25.47
C ASP A 53 3.38 -13.76 -24.62
N PRO A 54 2.30 -14.40 -25.13
CA PRO A 54 1.52 -15.36 -24.35
C PRO A 54 2.30 -16.59 -23.86
N GLU A 55 3.29 -17.06 -24.63
CA GLU A 55 4.12 -18.19 -24.19
C GLU A 55 5.04 -17.79 -23.04
N LEU A 56 5.56 -16.57 -23.06
CA LEU A 56 6.33 -16.02 -21.95
C LEU A 56 5.46 -15.84 -20.70
N VAL A 57 4.23 -15.31 -20.86
CA VAL A 57 3.28 -15.20 -19.75
C VAL A 57 3.00 -16.56 -19.11
N ALA A 58 2.83 -17.61 -19.91
CA ALA A 58 2.62 -18.96 -19.40
C ALA A 58 3.82 -19.45 -18.57
N LYS A 59 5.05 -19.22 -19.04
CA LYS A 59 6.28 -19.58 -18.30
C LYS A 59 6.42 -18.81 -16.99
N ILE A 60 6.08 -17.51 -16.97
CA ILE A 60 6.10 -16.70 -15.74
C ILE A 60 5.11 -17.27 -14.71
N LYS A 61 3.87 -17.56 -15.13
CA LYS A 61 2.86 -18.14 -14.24
C LYS A 61 3.27 -19.51 -13.71
N ASP A 62 3.83 -20.36 -14.57
CA ASP A 62 4.33 -21.67 -14.18
C ASP A 62 5.45 -21.56 -13.14
N ALA A 63 6.43 -20.67 -13.37
CA ALA A 63 7.51 -20.42 -12.41
C ALA A 63 6.98 -20.00 -11.03
N PHE A 64 6.02 -19.08 -10.97
CA PHE A 64 5.43 -18.64 -9.70
C PHE A 64 4.60 -19.73 -9.01
N THR A 65 3.82 -20.51 -9.76
CA THR A 65 2.93 -21.53 -9.18
C THR A 65 3.69 -22.78 -8.71
N THR A 66 4.80 -23.12 -9.38
CA THR A 66 5.62 -24.30 -9.07
C THR A 66 6.71 -24.01 -8.04
N TYR A 67 7.19 -22.77 -7.92
CA TYR A 67 8.21 -22.41 -6.94
C TYR A 67 7.73 -22.64 -5.50
N ARG A 68 8.62 -23.17 -4.67
CA ARG A 68 8.42 -23.33 -3.22
C ARG A 68 9.46 -22.52 -2.48
N PHE A 69 9.00 -21.82 -1.46
CA PHE A 69 9.86 -20.93 -0.69
C PHE A 69 10.85 -21.78 0.12
N PRO A 70 12.15 -21.47 0.05
CA PRO A 70 13.13 -22.09 0.94
C PRO A 70 12.88 -21.66 2.39
N PRO A 71 13.42 -22.39 3.39
CA PRO A 71 13.17 -22.10 4.81
C PRO A 71 13.37 -20.64 5.22
N GLU A 72 14.40 -19.98 4.67
CA GLU A 72 14.73 -18.59 4.98
C GLU A 72 13.63 -17.62 4.50
N MET A 73 13.01 -17.92 3.35
CA MET A 73 11.86 -17.16 2.85
C MET A 73 10.62 -17.46 3.68
N GLN A 74 10.38 -18.71 4.06
CA GLN A 74 9.24 -19.07 4.90
C GLN A 74 9.30 -18.31 6.23
N GLU A 75 10.46 -18.23 6.87
CA GLU A 75 10.67 -17.44 8.09
C GLU A 75 10.34 -15.96 7.86
N THR A 76 10.83 -15.38 6.76
CA THR A 76 10.60 -13.97 6.40
C THR A 76 9.13 -13.67 6.09
N PHE A 77 8.42 -14.59 5.45
CA PHE A 77 7.03 -14.43 5.00
C PHE A 77 6.00 -15.07 5.94
N GLY A 78 6.34 -15.24 7.23
CA GLY A 78 5.38 -15.68 8.25
C GLY A 78 4.83 -17.09 8.00
N GLY A 79 5.66 -17.98 7.45
CA GLY A 79 5.33 -19.37 7.16
C GLY A 79 4.69 -19.61 5.79
N ALA A 80 4.52 -18.59 4.95
CA ALA A 80 4.09 -18.80 3.57
C ALA A 80 5.11 -19.67 2.83
N ASP A 81 4.65 -20.69 2.09
CA ASP A 81 5.52 -21.66 1.42
C ASP A 81 5.53 -21.54 -0.12
N ARG A 82 4.72 -20.64 -0.68
CA ARG A 82 4.54 -20.43 -2.12
C ARG A 82 3.86 -19.10 -2.44
N PHE A 83 3.91 -18.72 -3.71
CA PHE A 83 3.08 -17.65 -4.26
C PHE A 83 1.62 -18.11 -4.44
N TYR A 84 0.69 -17.18 -4.27
CA TYR A 84 -0.74 -17.40 -4.53
C TYR A 84 -1.20 -16.58 -5.73
N ALA A 85 -2.03 -17.19 -6.56
CA ALA A 85 -2.66 -16.50 -7.67
C ALA A 85 -3.74 -15.54 -7.14
N ILE A 86 -3.79 -14.36 -7.72
CA ILE A 86 -4.71 -13.28 -7.35
C ILE A 86 -5.33 -12.68 -8.62
N ASN A 87 -6.50 -12.07 -8.46
CA ASN A 87 -7.23 -11.33 -9.46
C ASN A 87 -7.42 -9.88 -9.00
N TYR A 88 -6.88 -8.93 -9.76
CA TYR A 88 -6.98 -7.51 -9.45
C TYR A 88 -8.42 -7.00 -9.27
N LYS A 89 -9.37 -7.52 -10.05
CA LYS A 89 -10.76 -7.07 -10.01
C LYS A 89 -11.41 -7.38 -8.66
N ASP A 90 -11.12 -8.56 -8.13
CA ASP A 90 -11.80 -9.14 -6.98
C ASP A 90 -11.00 -8.90 -5.68
N ASP A 91 -9.71 -9.25 -5.66
CA ASP A 91 -8.86 -9.18 -4.45
C ASP A 91 -8.53 -7.75 -4.02
N TRP A 92 -8.55 -6.79 -4.94
CA TRP A 92 -8.42 -5.34 -4.64
C TRP A 92 -9.77 -4.61 -4.63
N GLY A 93 -10.89 -5.33 -4.59
CA GLY A 93 -12.23 -4.73 -4.62
C GLY A 93 -12.38 -3.56 -3.64
N VAL A 94 -12.04 -3.77 -2.36
CA VAL A 94 -12.14 -2.73 -1.31
C VAL A 94 -11.26 -1.50 -1.60
N VAL A 95 -10.05 -1.72 -2.14
CA VAL A 95 -9.13 -0.62 -2.47
C VAL A 95 -9.65 0.17 -3.66
N ARG A 96 -10.20 -0.51 -4.66
CA ARG A 96 -10.81 0.11 -5.84
C ARG A 96 -12.05 0.92 -5.46
N GLU A 97 -12.87 0.41 -4.54
CA GLU A 97 -14.04 1.12 -4.01
C GLU A 97 -13.62 2.40 -3.26
N ILE A 98 -12.63 2.32 -2.38
CA ILE A 98 -12.09 3.48 -1.66
C ILE A 98 -11.55 4.52 -2.65
N ALA A 99 -10.71 4.11 -3.60
CA ALA A 99 -10.15 5.03 -4.61
C ALA A 99 -11.24 5.73 -5.43
N SER A 100 -12.30 5.00 -5.79
CA SER A 100 -13.46 5.58 -6.47
C SER A 100 -14.22 6.56 -5.59
N ALA A 101 -14.38 6.27 -4.30
CA ALA A 101 -15.09 7.13 -3.35
C ALA A 101 -14.30 8.40 -3.00
N THR A 102 -12.98 8.33 -2.94
CA THR A 102 -12.10 9.48 -2.63
C THR A 102 -11.76 10.32 -3.86
N GLY A 103 -12.25 9.95 -5.04
CA GLY A 103 -11.96 10.65 -6.30
C GLY A 103 -10.53 10.47 -6.79
N THR A 104 -9.79 9.51 -6.25
CA THR A 104 -8.41 9.23 -6.65
C THR A 104 -8.42 8.38 -7.93
N ALA A 105 -8.41 9.05 -9.08
CA ALA A 105 -8.36 8.39 -10.37
C ALA A 105 -6.91 8.07 -10.77
N TYR A 106 -6.45 6.85 -10.53
CA TYR A 106 -5.17 6.35 -11.07
C TYR A 106 -5.21 6.03 -12.57
N SER A 107 -6.09 6.69 -13.32
CA SER A 107 -6.08 6.65 -14.79
C SER A 107 -4.92 7.49 -15.33
N LYS A 108 -4.52 7.29 -16.59
CA LYS A 108 -3.52 8.17 -17.24
C LYS A 108 -3.86 9.66 -17.05
N ASN A 109 -5.11 10.03 -17.32
CA ASN A 109 -5.55 11.41 -17.20
C ASN A 109 -5.55 11.89 -15.74
N GLY A 110 -5.99 11.05 -14.80
CA GLY A 110 -6.00 11.41 -13.39
C GLY A 110 -4.59 11.51 -12.79
N LEU A 111 -3.64 10.69 -13.24
CA LEU A 111 -2.22 10.80 -12.88
C LEU A 111 -1.58 12.08 -13.45
N GLN A 112 -1.92 12.46 -14.70
CA GLN A 112 -1.49 13.73 -15.27
C GLN A 112 -2.01 14.93 -14.46
N GLN A 113 -3.31 14.94 -14.14
CA GLN A 113 -3.91 15.99 -13.31
C GLN A 113 -3.32 16.06 -11.90
N LEU A 114 -2.99 14.91 -11.30
CA LEU A 114 -2.34 14.85 -10.00
C LEU A 114 -0.94 15.49 -10.07
N ALA A 115 -0.15 15.14 -11.09
CA ALA A 115 1.19 15.69 -11.30
C ALA A 115 1.17 17.21 -11.55
N GLU A 116 0.22 17.70 -12.34
CA GLU A 116 0.02 19.13 -12.58
C GLU A 116 -0.33 19.88 -11.30
N LYS A 117 -1.23 19.32 -10.49
CA LYS A 117 -1.63 19.90 -9.20
C LYS A 117 -0.45 19.93 -8.21
N GLU A 118 0.30 18.84 -8.08
CA GLU A 118 1.49 18.77 -7.22
C GLU A 118 2.56 19.78 -7.65
N ALA A 119 2.80 19.93 -8.95
CA ALA A 119 3.73 20.92 -9.48
C ALA A 119 3.27 22.37 -9.18
N ALA A 120 1.97 22.64 -9.30
CA ALA A 120 1.40 23.95 -8.99
C ALA A 120 1.49 24.28 -7.47
N ASP A 121 1.18 23.31 -6.61
CA ASP A 121 1.30 23.47 -5.15
C ASP A 121 2.75 23.67 -4.72
N ALA A 122 3.70 22.95 -5.32
CA ALA A 122 5.14 23.16 -5.10
C ALA A 122 5.61 24.55 -5.54
N ALA A 123 5.14 25.02 -6.71
CA ALA A 123 5.45 26.36 -7.20
C ALA A 123 4.85 27.46 -6.31
N LYS A 124 3.62 27.26 -5.81
CA LYS A 124 2.97 28.19 -4.86
C LYS A 124 3.75 28.26 -3.54
N LYS A 125 4.12 27.11 -2.97
CA LYS A 125 4.95 27.06 -1.76
C LYS A 125 6.29 27.76 -1.93
N LYS A 126 6.96 27.59 -3.09
CA LYS A 126 8.19 28.32 -3.41
C LYS A 126 7.97 29.83 -3.44
N ARG A 127 6.92 30.30 -4.14
CA ARG A 127 6.58 31.73 -4.21
C ARG A 127 6.25 32.33 -2.85
N GLU A 128 5.57 31.58 -1.98
CA GLU A 128 5.25 32.00 -0.61
C GLU A 128 6.50 32.03 0.29
N ALA A 129 7.45 31.12 0.10
CA ALA A 129 8.73 31.13 0.82
C ALA A 129 9.69 32.23 0.34
N GLU A 130 9.61 32.63 -0.93
CA GLU A 130 10.43 33.68 -1.55
C GLU A 130 9.82 35.08 -1.41
N ALA A 131 8.59 35.21 -0.88
CA ALA A 131 7.96 36.50 -0.66
C ALA A 131 8.67 37.25 0.49
N PRO A 132 9.13 38.50 0.29
CA PRO A 132 9.80 39.26 1.33
C PRO A 132 8.85 39.52 2.51
N ALA A 133 9.34 39.33 3.74
CA ALA A 133 8.60 39.67 4.94
C ALA A 133 8.15 41.14 4.87
N LYS A 134 6.84 41.37 4.84
CA LYS A 134 6.29 42.72 4.89
C LYS A 134 6.77 43.40 6.18
N GLN A 135 7.56 44.46 6.03
CA GLN A 135 7.94 45.38 7.11
C GLN A 135 6.73 46.17 7.59
#